data_AF-A0AA37X2K6-F1
#
_entry.id   AF-A0AA37X2K6-F1
#
_cell.length_a   1.000
_cell.length_b   1.000
_cell.length_c   1.000
_cell.angle_alpha   90.00
_cell.angle_beta   90.00
_cell.angle_gamma   90.00
#
_symmetry.space_group_name_H-M   'P 1'
#
loop_
_entity.id
_entity.type
_entity.pdbx_description
1 polymer ?
#
loop_
_entity_poly.entity_id
_entity_poly.type
_entity_poly.pdbx_seq_one_letter_code
_entity_poly.pdbx_strand_id
1 'polypeptide(L)'
;MAQLRLPGQTAADRAQVLIQAVEEALTDVTQTLNQSGLTTATSTLTNTLNSVLTSLENLLASLTSSLSNTSSRPTTVTGVLQKLLDQRVTITTPFDTLTGTLSSLQSDYATLVEPSGSLVLIPLNRIQSVQQA
;
A
#
# COMPACT_ATOMS: atom_id res chain seq x y z
N MET A 1 2.18 7.87 88.64
CA MET A 1 3.18 8.38 87.68
C MET A 1 3.25 7.39 86.53
N ALA A 2 2.53 7.65 85.43
CA ALA A 2 2.55 6.76 84.28
C ALA A 2 3.69 7.19 83.35
N GLN A 3 4.71 6.35 83.18
CA GLN A 3 5.75 6.62 82.20
C GLN A 3 5.18 6.42 80.80
N LEU A 4 5.05 7.52 80.07
CA LEU A 4 4.69 7.55 78.67
C LEU A 4 5.85 6.93 77.88
N ARG A 5 5.78 5.62 77.60
CA ARG A 5 6.74 4.95 76.72
C ARG A 5 6.47 5.43 75.30
N LEU A 6 7.38 6.24 74.76
CA LEU A 6 7.36 6.59 73.34
C LEU A 6 7.68 5.32 72.52
N PRO A 7 7.01 5.10 71.37
CA PRO A 7 7.35 4.00 70.46
C PRO A 7 8.84 4.07 70.09
N GLY A 8 9.57 2.97 70.26
CA GLY A 8 11.02 2.88 70.00
C GLY A 8 11.93 3.11 71.21
N GLN A 9 11.41 3.07 72.44
CA GLN A 9 12.20 3.32 73.67
C GLN A 9 13.12 2.16 74.10
N THR A 10 12.89 0.94 73.61
CA THR A 10 13.75 -0.22 73.89
C THR A 10 14.40 -0.71 72.60
N ALA A 11 15.57 -1.37 72.70
CA ALA A 11 16.27 -1.90 71.53
C ALA A 11 15.39 -2.85 70.69
N ALA A 12 14.49 -3.60 71.32
CA ALA A 12 13.54 -4.49 70.65
C ALA A 12 12.49 -3.71 69.83
N ASP A 13 11.99 -2.61 70.38
CA ASP A 13 10.98 -1.75 69.73
C ASP A 13 11.58 -1.04 68.51
N ARG A 14 12.85 -0.59 68.63
CA ARG A 14 13.61 -0.07 67.48
C ARG A 14 13.87 -1.12 66.41
N ALA A 15 14.12 -2.36 66.79
CA ALA A 15 14.32 -3.45 65.85
C ALA A 15 13.02 -3.75 65.07
N GLN A 16 11.86 -3.72 65.73
CA GLN A 16 10.56 -3.91 65.06
C GLN A 16 10.26 -2.82 64.04
N VAL A 17 10.54 -1.55 64.37
CA VAL A 17 10.35 -0.43 63.42
C VAL A 17 11.24 -0.59 62.18
N LEU A 18 12.48 -1.04 62.35
CA LEU A 18 13.39 -1.28 61.22
C LEU A 18 12.94 -2.46 60.35
N ILE A 19 12.44 -3.53 60.97
CA ILE A 19 11.89 -4.68 60.25
C ILE A 19 10.69 -4.22 59.39
N GLN A 20 9.78 -3.44 59.97
CA GLN A 20 8.62 -2.91 59.25
C GLN A 20 9.02 -2.02 58.07
N ALA A 21 9.99 -1.13 58.28
CA ALA A 21 10.49 -0.24 57.22
C ALA A 21 11.16 -1.01 56.07
N VAL A 22 11.85 -2.11 56.38
CA VAL A 22 12.46 -2.98 55.36
C VAL A 22 11.38 -3.75 54.57
N GLU A 23 10.33 -4.24 55.22
CA GLU A 23 9.22 -4.93 54.55
C GLU A 23 8.44 -4.00 53.60
N GLU A 24 8.19 -2.76 54.02
CA GLU A 24 7.58 -1.73 53.17
C GLU A 24 8.46 -1.39 51.97
N ALA A 25 9.76 -1.17 52.19
CA ALA A 25 10.70 -0.90 51.11
C ALA A 25 10.80 -2.07 50.12
N LEU A 26 10.78 -3.31 50.60
CA LEU A 26 10.82 -4.49 49.73
C LEU A 26 9.56 -4.62 48.87
N THR A 27 8.41 -4.26 49.43
CA THR A 27 7.12 -4.24 48.73
C THR A 27 7.13 -3.20 47.61
N ASP A 28 7.60 -1.99 47.90
CA ASP A 28 7.69 -0.88 46.92
C ASP A 28 8.66 -1.19 45.77
N VAL A 29 9.84 -1.78 46.08
CA VAL A 29 10.81 -2.25 45.07
C VAL A 29 10.17 -3.30 44.15
N THR A 30 9.45 -4.27 44.73
CA THR A 30 8.80 -5.33 43.95
C THR A 30 7.72 -4.76 43.01
N GLN A 31 6.92 -3.80 43.49
CA GLN A 31 5.92 -3.12 42.67
C GLN A 31 6.54 -2.27 41.57
N THR A 32 7.62 -1.55 41.85
CA THR A 32 8.32 -0.70 40.88
C THR A 32 8.93 -1.53 39.75
N LEU A 33 9.57 -2.64 40.08
CA LEU A 33 10.16 -3.56 39.09
C LEU A 33 9.08 -4.16 38.17
N ASN A 34 7.95 -4.60 38.73
CA ASN A 34 6.84 -5.16 37.94
C ASN A 34 6.19 -4.13 37.02
N GLN A 35 6.03 -2.88 37.46
CA GLN A 35 5.36 -1.84 36.68
C GLN A 35 6.27 -1.25 35.59
N SER A 36 7.53 -0.98 35.91
CA SER A 36 8.45 -0.29 34.99
C SER A 36 8.87 -1.18 33.80
N GLY A 37 9.11 -2.48 34.05
CA GLY A 37 9.43 -3.43 32.99
C GLY A 37 8.26 -3.69 32.03
N LEU A 38 7.05 -3.86 32.58
CA LEU A 38 5.86 -4.16 31.79
C LEU A 38 5.38 -2.94 30.97
N THR A 39 5.42 -1.74 31.54
CA THR A 39 5.03 -0.50 30.83
C THR A 39 5.99 -0.15 29.69
N THR A 40 7.30 -0.34 29.90
CA THR A 40 8.31 -0.15 28.85
C THR A 40 8.09 -1.13 27.70
N ALA A 41 7.95 -2.43 28.00
CA ALA A 41 7.72 -3.47 26.99
C ALA A 41 6.41 -3.23 26.20
N THR A 42 5.34 -2.83 26.88
CA THR A 42 4.04 -2.52 26.26
C THR A 42 4.16 -1.31 25.32
N SER A 43 4.89 -0.26 25.72
CA SER A 43 5.11 0.92 24.89
C SER A 43 5.95 0.59 23.64
N THR A 44 7.01 -0.20 23.79
CA THR A 44 7.83 -0.67 22.65
C THR A 44 6.98 -1.48 21.68
N LEU A 45 6.20 -2.46 22.17
CA LEU A 45 5.33 -3.27 21.32
C LEU A 45 4.29 -2.42 20.59
N THR A 46 3.65 -1.49 21.29
CA THR A 46 2.66 -0.57 20.70
C THR A 46 3.27 0.26 19.57
N ASN A 47 4.48 0.80 19.79
CA ASN A 47 5.19 1.58 18.78
C ASN A 47 5.61 0.71 17.58
N THR A 48 6.09 -0.52 17.80
CA THR A 48 6.41 -1.46 16.72
C THR A 48 5.18 -1.81 15.90
N LEU A 49 4.04 -2.10 16.54
CA LEU A 49 2.78 -2.39 15.85
C LEU A 49 2.30 -1.22 14.99
N ASN A 50 2.37 0.01 15.52
CA ASN A 50 2.01 1.22 14.76
C ASN A 50 2.91 1.42 13.54
N SER A 51 4.22 1.17 13.68
CA SER A 51 5.18 1.27 12.57
C SER A 51 4.92 0.21 11.49
N VAL A 52 4.61 -1.02 11.90
CA VAL A 52 4.25 -2.11 10.97
C VAL A 52 2.96 -1.78 10.22
N LEU A 53 1.92 -1.32 10.93
CA LEU A 53 0.65 -0.92 10.31
C LEU A 53 0.87 0.16 9.24
N THR A 54 1.62 1.21 9.58
CA THR A 54 1.96 2.30 8.65
C THR A 54 2.73 1.77 7.43
N SER A 55 3.64 0.82 7.63
CA SER A 55 4.41 0.22 6.53
C SER A 55 3.53 -0.62 5.60
N LEU A 56 2.55 -1.34 6.15
CA LEU A 56 1.58 -2.12 5.36
C LEU A 56 0.64 -1.22 4.56
N GLU A 57 0.19 -0.11 5.13
CA GLU A 57 -0.64 0.89 4.43
C GLU A 57 0.10 1.48 3.23
N ASN A 58 1.38 1.84 3.40
CA ASN A 58 2.22 2.35 2.32
C ASN A 58 2.48 1.30 1.22
N LEU A 59 2.68 0.05 1.60
CA LEU A 59 2.86 -1.05 0.64
C LEU A 59 1.58 -1.25 -0.18
N LEU A 60 0.42 -1.26 0.47
CA LEU A 60 -0.86 -1.38 -0.22
C LEU A 60 -1.09 -0.24 -1.21
N ALA A 61 -0.84 1.01 -0.80
CA ALA A 61 -0.95 2.17 -1.67
C ALA A 61 0.00 2.08 -2.90
N SER A 62 1.20 1.53 -2.69
CA SER A 62 2.17 1.33 -3.78
C SER A 62 1.69 0.26 -4.77
N LEU A 63 1.13 -0.85 -4.29
CA LEU A 63 0.60 -1.92 -5.13
C LEU A 63 -0.62 -1.47 -5.94
N THR A 64 -1.55 -0.75 -5.31
CA THR A 64 -2.76 -0.26 -5.99
C THR A 64 -2.42 0.77 -7.06
N SER A 65 -1.45 1.65 -6.80
CA SER A 65 -0.92 2.58 -7.79
C SER A 65 -0.27 1.84 -8.97
N SER A 66 0.57 0.84 -8.69
CA SER A 66 1.21 0.03 -9.74
C SER A 66 0.20 -0.65 -10.66
N LEU A 67 -0.83 -1.29 -10.09
CA LEU A 67 -1.84 -2.01 -10.87
C LEU A 67 -2.66 -1.07 -11.76
N SER A 68 -3.03 0.10 -11.25
CA SER A 68 -3.78 1.13 -11.99
C SER A 68 -3.05 1.59 -13.25
N ASN A 69 -1.71 1.62 -13.22
CA ASN A 69 -0.88 2.06 -14.34
C ASN A 69 -0.71 1.00 -15.45
N THR A 70 -1.07 -0.26 -15.22
CA THR A 70 -0.94 -1.35 -16.21
C THR A 70 -2.15 -1.54 -17.11
N SER A 71 -3.28 -0.89 -16.81
CA SER A 71 -4.57 -1.12 -17.47
C SER A 71 -4.73 -0.48 -18.86
N SER A 72 -3.74 0.25 -19.38
CA SER A 72 -3.94 1.11 -20.55
C SER A 72 -3.36 0.55 -21.86
N ARG A 73 -2.76 -0.65 -21.88
CA ARG A 73 -2.33 -1.28 -23.14
C ARG A 73 -3.50 -2.07 -23.76
N PRO A 74 -4.07 -1.61 -24.90
CA PRO A 74 -5.14 -2.35 -25.56
C PRO A 74 -4.66 -3.75 -25.94
N THR A 75 -5.40 -4.78 -25.52
CA THR A 75 -5.11 -6.20 -25.79
C THR A 75 -5.77 -6.71 -27.07
N THR A 76 -6.65 -5.91 -27.68
CA THR A 76 -7.37 -6.24 -28.91
C THR A 76 -6.99 -5.27 -30.04
N VAL A 77 -7.06 -5.75 -31.28
CA VAL A 77 -6.90 -4.93 -32.49
C VAL A 77 -7.89 -3.76 -32.48
N THR A 78 -9.12 -3.98 -32.02
CA THR A 78 -10.14 -2.92 -31.86
C THR A 78 -9.73 -1.86 -30.84
N GLY A 79 -9.10 -2.23 -29.72
CA GLY A 79 -8.62 -1.27 -28.72
C GLY A 79 -7.45 -0.44 -29.24
N VAL A 80 -6.56 -1.04 -30.05
CA VAL A 80 -5.47 -0.32 -30.73
C VAL A 80 -6.04 0.66 -31.75
N LEU A 81 -6.94 0.20 -32.62
CA LEU A 81 -7.56 1.04 -33.65
C LEU A 81 -8.38 2.20 -33.07
N GLN A 82 -9.11 1.98 -31.96
CA GLN A 82 -9.81 3.06 -31.26
C GLN A 82 -8.86 4.19 -30.81
N LYS A 83 -7.66 3.85 -30.33
CA LYS A 83 -6.66 4.85 -29.94
C LYS A 83 -6.05 5.60 -31.13
N LEU A 84 -6.17 5.03 -32.33
CA LEU A 84 -5.60 5.57 -33.57
C LEU A 84 -6.67 6.20 -34.48
N LEU A 85 -7.89 6.39 -33.98
CA LEU A 85 -8.93 7.09 -34.72
C LEU A 85 -8.46 8.52 -35.05
N ASP A 86 -8.80 8.99 -36.25
CA ASP A 86 -8.39 10.28 -36.82
C ASP A 86 -6.87 10.47 -36.99
N GLN A 87 -6.09 9.39 -36.88
CA GLN A 87 -4.64 9.42 -37.08
C GLN A 87 -4.24 8.71 -38.37
N ARG A 88 -3.08 9.09 -38.90
CA ARG A 88 -2.46 8.41 -40.03
C ARG A 88 -1.86 7.09 -39.56
N VAL A 89 -2.28 6.00 -40.17
CA VAL A 89 -1.87 4.64 -39.81
C VAL A 89 -1.47 3.86 -41.05
N THR A 90 -0.62 2.86 -40.83
CA THR A 90 -0.28 1.83 -41.79
C THR A 90 -0.84 0.50 -41.28
N ILE A 91 -1.76 -0.08 -42.05
CA ILE A 91 -2.43 -1.34 -41.73
C ILE A 91 -1.90 -2.41 -42.66
N THR A 92 -1.38 -3.50 -42.08
CA THR A 92 -0.92 -4.66 -42.85
C THR A 92 -1.98 -5.75 -42.81
N THR A 93 -2.34 -6.25 -43.99
CA THR A 93 -3.22 -7.40 -44.20
C THR A 93 -2.45 -8.53 -44.91
N PRO A 94 -3.00 -9.76 -45.00
CA PRO A 94 -2.32 -10.85 -45.70
C PRO A 94 -2.01 -10.59 -47.17
N PHE A 95 -2.73 -9.65 -47.80
CA PHE A 95 -2.63 -9.39 -49.23
C PHE A 95 -1.93 -8.09 -49.55
N ASP A 96 -2.04 -7.09 -48.67
CA ASP A 96 -1.52 -5.75 -48.94
C ASP A 96 -1.27 -4.93 -47.67
N THR A 97 -0.51 -3.84 -47.82
CA THR A 97 -0.23 -2.84 -46.79
C THR A 97 -0.81 -1.50 -47.20
N LEU A 98 -1.73 -0.98 -46.41
CA LEU A 98 -2.49 0.23 -46.72
C LEU A 98 -2.10 1.35 -45.76
N THR A 99 -1.80 2.54 -46.29
CA THR A 99 -1.47 3.73 -45.49
C THR A 99 -2.46 4.86 -45.74
N GLY A 100 -3.07 5.35 -44.67
CA GLY A 100 -4.08 6.41 -44.76
C GLY A 100 -4.51 6.91 -43.38
N THR A 101 -5.54 7.74 -43.32
CA THR A 101 -6.11 8.24 -42.06
C THR A 101 -7.25 7.33 -41.63
N LEU A 102 -7.19 6.80 -40.42
CA LEU A 102 -8.26 5.95 -39.88
C LEU A 102 -9.46 6.82 -39.53
N SER A 103 -10.53 6.73 -40.33
CA SER A 103 -11.69 7.62 -40.22
C SER A 103 -12.79 7.06 -39.33
N SER A 104 -13.01 5.74 -39.33
CA SER A 104 -14.04 5.13 -38.51
C SER A 104 -13.70 3.68 -38.14
N LEU A 105 -14.26 3.21 -37.03
CA LEU A 105 -14.18 1.82 -36.61
C LEU A 105 -15.59 1.28 -36.38
N GLN A 106 -15.99 0.30 -37.16
CA GLN A 106 -17.24 -0.45 -37.01
C GLN A 106 -16.96 -1.81 -36.34
N SER A 107 -18.02 -2.52 -35.96
CA SER A 107 -17.93 -3.84 -35.30
C SER A 107 -17.10 -4.87 -36.08
N ASP A 108 -17.16 -4.84 -37.42
CA ASP A 108 -16.58 -5.88 -38.28
C ASP A 108 -15.49 -5.36 -39.24
N TYR A 109 -15.39 -4.05 -39.44
CA TYR A 109 -14.42 -3.42 -40.34
C TYR A 109 -13.95 -2.06 -39.82
N ALA A 110 -12.77 -1.65 -40.26
CA ALA A 110 -12.24 -0.30 -40.09
C ALA A 110 -12.27 0.45 -41.43
N THR A 111 -12.42 1.77 -41.38
CA THR A 111 -12.45 2.63 -42.55
C THR A 111 -11.20 3.49 -42.62
N LEU A 112 -10.45 3.38 -43.72
CA LEU A 112 -9.23 4.13 -43.97
C LEU A 112 -9.45 5.10 -45.13
N VAL A 113 -9.05 6.36 -44.97
CA VAL A 113 -9.04 7.35 -46.06
C VAL A 113 -7.62 7.46 -46.59
N GLU A 114 -7.42 7.04 -47.83
CA GLU A 114 -6.13 7.11 -48.50
C GLU A 114 -5.80 8.55 -48.93
N PRO A 115 -4.51 8.87 -49.20
CA PRO A 115 -4.11 10.21 -49.66
C PRO A 115 -4.80 10.66 -50.96
N SER A 116 -5.27 9.71 -51.76
CA SER A 116 -6.06 9.95 -52.97
C SER A 116 -7.48 10.46 -52.68
N GLY A 117 -7.91 10.46 -51.41
CA GLY A 117 -9.29 10.73 -50.99
C GLY A 117 -10.22 9.52 -51.12
N SER A 118 -9.69 8.36 -51.53
CA SER A 118 -10.46 7.11 -51.61
C SER A 118 -10.69 6.52 -50.23
N LEU A 119 -11.86 5.92 -50.04
CA LEU A 119 -12.26 5.30 -48.78
C LEU A 119 -12.17 3.78 -48.92
N VAL A 120 -11.37 3.16 -48.06
CA VAL A 120 -11.08 1.73 -48.05
C VAL A 120 -11.66 1.09 -46.79
N LEU A 121 -12.37 -0.02 -46.97
CA LEU A 121 -12.92 -0.81 -45.87
C LEU A 121 -12.05 -2.03 -45.64
N ILE A 122 -11.55 -2.19 -44.42
CA ILE A 122 -10.65 -3.27 -44.04
C ILE A 122 -11.33 -4.14 -42.98
N PRO A 123 -11.69 -5.40 -43.28
CA PRO A 123 -12.26 -6.31 -42.30
C PRO A 123 -11.30 -6.53 -41.12
N LEU A 124 -11.80 -6.45 -39.88
CA LEU A 124 -10.96 -6.55 -38.69
C LEU A 124 -10.28 -7.91 -38.57
N ASN A 125 -10.92 -8.98 -39.05
CA ASN A 125 -10.38 -10.33 -39.07
C ASN A 125 -9.23 -10.53 -40.09
N ARG A 126 -8.97 -9.55 -40.95
CA ARG A 126 -7.86 -9.57 -41.93
C ARG A 126 -6.70 -8.66 -41.50
N ILE A 127 -6.80 -7.95 -40.38
CA ILE A 127 -5.72 -7.08 -39.91
C ILE A 127 -4.68 -7.94 -39.19
N GLN A 128 -3.45 -7.92 -39.68
CA GLN A 128 -2.31 -8.61 -39.05
C GLN A 128 -1.54 -7.67 -38.12
N SER A 129 -1.36 -6.41 -38.53
CA SER A 129 -0.69 -5.40 -37.72
C SER A 129 -1.19 -3.99 -38.07
N VAL A 130 -1.07 -3.09 -37.10
CA VAL A 130 -1.39 -1.66 -37.24
C VAL A 130 -0.27 -0.88 -36.60
N GLN A 131 0.24 0.12 -37.32
CA GLN A 131 1.27 1.03 -36.84
C GLN A 131 0.85 2.46 -37.14
N GLN A 132 1.23 3.38 -36.26
CA GLN A 132 1.14 4.81 -36.57
C GLN A 132 2.18 5.13 -37.64
N ALA A 133 1.74 5.84 -38.70
CA ALA A 133 2.59 6.19 -39.84
C ALA A 133 3.39 7.47 -39.58
#